data_AF-A0A4Q7UDS2-F1
#
_entry.id   AF-A0A4Q7UDS2-F1
#
_cell.length_a   1.000
_cell.length_b   1.000
_cell.length_c   1.000
_cell.angle_alpha   90.00
_cell.angle_beta   90.00
_cell.angle_gamma   90.00
#
_symmetry.space_group_name_H-M   'P 1'
#
loop_
_entity.id
_entity.type
_entity.pdbx_description
1 polymer ?
#
loop_
_entity_poly.entity_id
_entity_poly.type
_entity_poly.pdbx_seq_one_letter_code
_entity_poly.pdbx_strand_id
1 'polypeptide(L)'
;MREWLDDFWSRTRAVQIVEGGEDGGPLRDRAIVTELMDAVTVEAARELTTTGRFTGDICRCHGGPTIVLRDRAGDVLARAGLHGHDSVSWERSRFRNDLVVADPATLRLFLAGHGVPNQLTSFLGPLADLLHLHEGRPQFRPAGKRGKRYLTERRVPDVLHPVLVAASGQQCGELSDTQVDGIRRRLTAAMPYPTARAAILLSWLGRLPIPAEALWGEGVLVRQLLADLSPHDVATAAAETRTGHVATGVINLIMHSGDDGTLTTAVGPTLRHLFPPTPVADTVR
;
A
#
# COMPACT_ATOMS: atom_id res chain seq x y z
N MET A 1 20.09 17.02 -15.91
CA MET A 1 19.39 16.74 -14.64
C MET A 1 20.16 15.78 -13.75
N ARG A 2 20.61 14.61 -14.24
CA ARG A 2 21.41 13.66 -13.43
C ARG A 2 22.63 14.31 -12.77
N GLU A 3 23.48 14.99 -13.55
CA GLU A 3 24.64 15.72 -13.01
C GLU A 3 24.25 16.76 -11.95
N TRP A 4 23.10 17.42 -12.12
CA TRP A 4 22.58 18.37 -11.13
C TRP A 4 22.14 17.65 -9.84
N LEU A 5 21.48 16.51 -9.94
CA LEU A 5 21.14 15.69 -8.77
C LEU A 5 22.40 15.19 -8.06
N ASP A 6 23.40 14.72 -8.80
CA ASP A 6 24.66 14.23 -8.24
C ASP A 6 25.40 15.31 -7.46
N ASP A 7 25.46 16.54 -7.98
CA ASP A 7 26.03 17.69 -7.27
C ASP A 7 25.31 17.96 -5.94
N PHE A 8 23.98 17.97 -5.94
CA PHE A 8 23.19 18.30 -4.75
C PHE A 8 23.26 17.17 -3.71
N TRP A 9 23.22 15.92 -4.15
CA TRP A 9 23.41 14.75 -3.28
C TRP A 9 24.82 14.72 -2.65
N SER A 10 25.87 15.12 -3.39
CA SER A 10 27.24 15.17 -2.82
C SER A 10 27.37 16.12 -1.61
N ARG A 11 26.54 17.16 -1.57
CA ARG A 11 26.48 18.16 -0.50
C ARG A 11 25.45 17.83 0.59
N THR A 12 24.57 16.86 0.35
CA THR A 12 23.51 16.47 1.27
C THR A 12 24.10 15.83 2.53
N ARG A 13 23.55 16.20 3.68
CA ARG A 13 23.91 15.66 5.01
C ARG A 13 22.71 15.10 5.75
N ALA A 14 21.52 15.62 5.48
CA ALA A 14 20.28 15.08 6.00
C ALA A 14 19.21 15.05 4.90
N VAL A 15 18.33 14.06 4.97
CA VAL A 15 17.14 13.95 4.14
C VAL A 15 15.93 14.04 5.05
N GLN A 16 15.06 15.02 4.82
CA GLN A 16 13.79 15.12 5.53
C GLN A 16 12.66 14.66 4.63
N ILE A 17 11.73 13.88 5.21
CA ILE A 17 10.44 13.62 4.58
C ILE A 17 9.43 14.51 5.29
N VAL A 18 8.79 15.38 4.52
CA VAL A 18 7.78 16.33 5.03
C VAL A 18 6.40 15.97 4.49
N GLU A 19 5.37 16.35 5.23
CA GLU A 19 3.99 16.12 4.83
C GLU A 19 3.62 16.92 3.58
N GLY A 20 2.68 16.36 2.82
CA GLY A 20 2.06 17.02 1.68
C GLY A 20 2.94 17.14 0.44
N GLY A 21 2.26 17.29 -0.70
CA GLY A 21 2.88 17.46 -2.01
C GLY A 21 2.96 18.93 -2.42
N GLU A 22 2.69 19.20 -3.69
CA GLU A 22 2.74 20.55 -4.26
C GLU A 22 1.67 21.50 -3.72
N ASP A 23 0.57 20.98 -3.17
CA ASP A 23 -0.52 21.75 -2.55
C ASP A 23 -0.33 22.01 -1.04
N GLY A 24 0.70 21.42 -0.42
CA GLY A 24 0.94 21.49 1.03
C GLY A 24 1.42 22.85 1.56
N GLY A 25 1.31 23.95 0.80
CA GLY A 25 1.78 25.28 1.19
C GLY A 25 3.31 25.42 1.25
N PRO A 26 3.85 26.48 1.88
CA PRO A 26 5.29 26.72 1.97
C PRO A 26 6.00 25.60 2.76
N LEU A 27 7.14 25.14 2.26
CA LEU A 27 7.86 24.00 2.85
C LEU A 27 8.19 24.15 4.34
N ARG A 28 8.54 25.37 4.78
CA ARG A 28 8.89 25.68 6.17
C ARG A 28 7.73 25.51 7.17
N ASP A 29 6.48 25.55 6.68
CA ASP A 29 5.27 25.47 7.49
C ASP A 29 4.73 24.03 7.57
N ARG A 30 5.36 23.08 6.86
CA ARG A 30 4.94 21.67 6.80
C ARG A 30 5.60 20.87 7.92
N ALA A 31 4.86 19.91 8.47
CA ALA A 31 5.40 18.98 9.44
C ALA A 31 6.47 18.08 8.83
N ILE A 32 7.58 17.91 9.56
CA ILE A 32 8.59 16.89 9.26
C ILE A 32 8.06 15.58 9.82
N VAL A 33 7.90 14.59 8.96
CA VAL A 33 7.46 13.23 9.32
C VAL A 33 8.64 12.44 9.86
N THR A 34 9.77 12.51 9.17
CA THR A 34 10.99 11.81 9.56
C THR A 34 12.22 12.51 8.99
N GLU A 35 13.35 12.30 9.66
CA GLU A 35 14.64 12.86 9.28
C GLU A 35 15.70 11.75 9.28
N LEU A 36 16.38 11.61 8.14
CA LEU A 36 17.44 10.64 7.90
C LEU A 36 18.77 11.38 7.99
N MET A 37 19.58 11.03 8.99
CA MET A 37 20.90 11.63 9.22
C MET A 37 22.04 10.61 9.13
N ASP A 38 21.72 9.32 9.22
CA ASP A 38 22.71 8.26 9.09
C ASP A 38 23.15 8.11 7.62
N ALA A 39 24.46 8.01 7.39
CA ALA A 39 25.04 8.00 6.06
C ALA A 39 24.52 6.84 5.19
N VAL A 40 24.24 5.68 5.78
CA VAL A 40 23.70 4.52 5.05
C VAL A 40 22.26 4.81 4.63
N THR A 41 21.45 5.37 5.52
CA THR A 41 20.05 5.72 5.18
C THR A 41 19.94 6.85 4.17
N VAL A 42 20.85 7.84 4.22
CA VAL A 42 20.92 8.94 3.25
C VAL A 42 21.31 8.41 1.87
N GLU A 43 22.29 7.52 1.79
CA GLU A 43 22.69 6.92 0.52
C GLU A 43 21.60 5.99 -0.05
N ALA A 44 20.91 5.21 0.81
CA ALA A 44 19.76 4.43 0.37
C ALA A 44 18.64 5.32 -0.20
N ALA A 45 18.33 6.44 0.46
CA ALA A 45 17.38 7.42 -0.06
C ALA A 45 17.84 8.00 -1.41
N ARG A 46 19.13 8.31 -1.57
CA ARG A 46 19.71 8.73 -2.85
C ARG A 46 19.47 7.70 -3.94
N GLU A 47 19.91 6.47 -3.73
CA GLU A 47 19.82 5.39 -4.72
C GLU A 47 18.37 5.19 -5.18
N LEU A 48 17.45 5.07 -4.22
CA LEU A 48 16.02 4.81 -4.48
C LEU A 48 15.29 5.96 -5.17
N THR A 49 15.84 7.18 -5.15
CA THR A 49 15.17 8.39 -5.67
C THR A 49 15.92 9.06 -6.83
N THR A 50 17.03 8.46 -7.28
CA THR A 50 17.82 8.94 -8.43
C THR A 50 18.04 7.88 -9.50
N THR A 51 17.88 6.60 -9.15
CA THR A 51 17.99 5.47 -10.07
C THR A 51 16.64 5.19 -10.73
N GLY A 52 16.62 5.18 -12.07
CA GLY A 52 15.38 5.04 -12.83
C GLY A 52 15.45 5.74 -14.18
N ARG A 53 14.28 6.01 -14.77
CA ARG A 53 14.15 6.64 -16.09
C ARG A 53 13.34 7.93 -16.00
N PHE A 54 13.90 9.01 -16.52
CA PHE A 54 13.17 10.26 -16.70
C PHE A 54 12.16 10.14 -17.84
N THR A 55 10.94 10.62 -17.62
CA THR A 55 9.81 10.41 -18.55
C THR A 55 9.73 11.48 -19.64
N GLY A 56 10.26 12.67 -19.39
CA GLY A 56 10.08 13.85 -20.24
C GLY A 56 8.72 14.55 -20.05
N ASP A 57 7.92 14.12 -19.06
CA ASP A 57 6.66 14.77 -18.66
C ASP A 57 6.53 14.75 -17.13
N ILE A 58 5.48 15.38 -16.59
CA ILE A 58 5.16 15.36 -15.16
C ILE A 58 3.77 14.79 -14.88
N CYS A 59 3.64 14.09 -13.75
CA CYS A 59 2.34 13.89 -13.12
C CYS A 59 1.72 15.27 -12.86
N ARG A 60 0.43 15.43 -13.12
CA ARG A 60 -0.31 16.66 -12.77
C ARG A 60 -0.94 16.60 -11.37
N CYS A 61 -0.87 15.44 -10.71
CA CYS A 61 -1.28 15.25 -9.34
C CYS A 61 -0.45 16.12 -8.37
N HIS A 62 -1.05 16.51 -7.25
CA HIS A 62 -0.34 17.25 -6.19
C HIS A 62 0.77 16.42 -5.55
N GLY A 63 0.68 15.09 -5.58
CA GLY A 63 1.68 14.20 -5.01
C GLY A 63 1.41 13.88 -3.54
N GLY A 64 2.24 13.02 -2.98
CA GLY A 64 2.28 12.65 -1.58
C GLY A 64 3.38 13.40 -0.83
N PRO A 65 3.99 12.78 0.20
CA PRO A 65 5.08 13.39 0.96
C PRO A 65 6.22 13.92 0.07
N THR A 66 6.87 14.97 0.55
CA THR A 66 7.97 15.63 -0.16
C THR A 66 9.30 15.25 0.49
N ILE A 67 10.26 14.81 -0.32
CA ILE A 67 11.66 14.59 0.07
C ILE A 67 12.38 15.94 0.02
N VAL A 68 13.16 16.27 1.04
CA VAL A 68 13.94 17.50 1.14
C VAL A 68 15.39 17.15 1.44
N LEU A 69 16.31 17.62 0.60
CA LEU A 69 17.74 17.50 0.81
C LEU A 69 18.24 18.70 1.58
N ARG A 70 19.00 18.47 2.65
CA ARG A 70 19.62 19.51 3.45
C ARG A 70 21.12 19.35 3.52
N ASP A 71 21.82 20.47 3.56
CA ASP A 71 23.26 20.51 3.78
C ASP A 71 23.63 20.46 5.27
N ARG A 72 24.91 20.72 5.57
CA ARG A 72 25.42 20.74 6.95
C ARG A 72 24.89 21.91 7.79
N ALA A 73 24.58 23.04 7.17
CA ALA A 73 24.02 24.20 7.84
C ALA A 73 22.50 24.03 8.11
N GLY A 74 21.89 23.01 7.49
CA GLY A 74 20.46 22.77 7.53
C GLY A 74 19.71 23.51 6.42
N ASP A 75 20.43 24.13 5.48
CA ASP A 75 19.83 24.83 4.35
C ASP A 75 19.23 23.83 3.36
N VAL A 76 18.08 24.20 2.78
CA VAL A 76 17.43 23.37 1.75
C VAL A 76 18.24 23.45 0.46
N LEU A 77 18.74 22.29 0.03
CA LEU A 77 19.43 22.14 -1.24
C LEU A 77 18.42 21.88 -2.36
N ALA A 78 17.58 20.87 -2.21
CA ALA A 78 16.61 20.47 -3.22
C ALA A 78 15.40 19.80 -2.58
N ARG A 79 14.32 19.66 -3.34
CA ARG A 79 13.13 18.89 -2.95
C ARG A 79 12.55 18.06 -4.09
N ALA A 80 11.85 17.00 -3.72
CA ALA A 80 11.17 16.11 -4.64
C ALA A 80 9.79 15.69 -4.12
N GLY A 81 8.75 15.80 -4.94
CA GLY A 81 7.44 15.24 -4.63
C GLY A 81 7.38 13.75 -4.99
N LEU A 82 6.80 12.93 -4.11
CA LEU A 82 6.47 11.54 -4.44
C LEU A 82 5.14 11.47 -5.18
N HIS A 83 5.07 10.75 -6.30
CA HIS A 83 3.87 10.64 -7.12
C HIS A 83 3.52 9.17 -7.38
N GLY A 84 2.24 8.82 -7.20
CA GLY A 84 1.75 7.46 -7.45
C GLY A 84 2.52 6.39 -6.67
N HIS A 85 2.78 5.27 -7.32
CA HIS A 85 3.59 4.17 -6.76
C HIS A 85 5.09 4.38 -7.01
N ASP A 86 5.47 4.91 -8.16
CA ASP A 86 6.80 4.74 -8.75
C ASP A 86 7.46 6.03 -9.26
N SER A 87 6.85 7.19 -9.04
CA SER A 87 7.35 8.45 -9.59
C SER A 87 7.89 9.39 -8.50
N VAL A 88 9.00 10.08 -8.82
CA VAL A 88 9.61 11.15 -8.03
C VAL A 88 9.83 12.37 -8.93
N SER A 89 9.34 13.53 -8.50
CA SER A 89 9.46 14.78 -9.27
C SER A 89 10.40 15.76 -8.56
N TRP A 90 11.64 15.82 -9.01
CA TRP A 90 12.68 16.72 -8.46
C TRP A 90 12.53 18.14 -8.99
N GLU A 91 12.50 19.12 -8.08
CA GLU A 91 12.37 20.56 -8.41
C GLU A 91 11.37 20.80 -9.54
N ARG A 92 10.15 20.30 -9.34
CA ARG A 92 9.12 20.18 -10.38
C ARG A 92 8.88 21.48 -11.18
N SER A 93 8.94 22.63 -10.51
CA SER A 93 8.80 23.96 -11.13
C SER A 93 9.95 24.31 -12.08
N ARG A 94 11.13 23.72 -11.89
CA ARG A 94 12.33 23.95 -12.70
C ARG A 94 12.43 22.98 -13.87
N PHE A 95 12.27 21.69 -13.63
CA PHE A 95 12.64 20.70 -14.63
C PHE A 95 11.49 20.05 -15.39
N ARG A 96 10.27 20.08 -14.83
CA ARG A 96 9.07 19.48 -15.44
C ARG A 96 9.34 18.07 -16.00
N ASN A 97 9.96 17.20 -15.20
CA ASN A 97 10.28 15.85 -15.62
C ASN A 97 10.31 14.90 -14.42
N ASP A 98 9.44 13.90 -14.44
CA ASP A 98 9.36 12.88 -13.41
C ASP A 98 10.40 11.78 -13.64
N LEU A 99 10.97 11.28 -12.55
CA LEU A 99 11.74 10.05 -12.51
C LEU A 99 10.80 8.89 -12.17
N VAL A 100 10.61 7.95 -13.09
CA VAL A 100 10.09 6.62 -12.75
C VAL A 100 11.23 5.83 -12.13
N VAL A 101 11.14 5.52 -10.85
CA VAL A 101 12.22 4.88 -10.09
C VAL A 101 12.38 3.41 -10.50
N ALA A 102 13.61 2.91 -10.44
CA ALA A 102 13.91 1.54 -10.82
C ALA A 102 13.33 0.51 -9.84
N ASP A 103 13.29 0.83 -8.54
CA ASP A 103 12.77 -0.05 -7.50
C ASP A 103 11.72 0.67 -6.62
N PRO A 104 10.48 0.79 -7.13
CA PRO A 104 9.43 1.48 -6.41
C PRO A 104 8.99 0.72 -5.15
N ALA A 105 9.06 -0.62 -5.16
CA ALA A 105 8.68 -1.42 -4.02
C ALA A 105 9.61 -1.17 -2.83
N THR A 106 10.93 -1.19 -3.05
CA THR A 106 11.91 -0.90 -2.01
C THR A 106 11.81 0.55 -1.55
N LEU A 107 11.58 1.52 -2.43
CA LEU A 107 11.37 2.92 -2.03
C LEU A 107 10.20 3.05 -1.04
N ARG A 108 9.05 2.43 -1.35
CA ARG A 108 7.86 2.53 -0.48
C ARG A 108 8.05 1.82 0.85
N LEU A 109 8.68 0.65 0.84
CA LEU A 109 8.99 -0.09 2.06
C LEU A 109 10.05 0.61 2.93
N PHE A 110 11.05 1.24 2.29
CA PHE A 110 12.05 2.07 2.98
C PHE A 110 11.39 3.23 3.71
N LEU A 111 10.55 4.00 3.03
CA LEU A 111 9.82 5.11 3.63
C LEU A 111 8.88 4.64 4.75
N ALA A 112 8.16 3.53 4.54
CA ALA A 112 7.30 2.94 5.56
C ALA A 112 8.09 2.52 6.81
N GLY A 113 9.26 1.89 6.63
CA GLY A 113 10.16 1.49 7.72
C GLY A 113 10.73 2.67 8.51
N HIS A 114 10.76 3.86 7.91
CA HIS A 114 11.14 5.11 8.57
C HIS A 114 9.94 5.91 9.12
N GLY A 115 8.77 5.28 9.23
CA GLY A 115 7.58 5.85 9.86
C GLY A 115 6.77 6.78 8.95
N VAL A 116 7.06 6.82 7.64
CA VAL A 116 6.27 7.62 6.71
C VAL A 116 4.90 6.95 6.51
N PRO A 117 3.78 7.65 6.79
CA PRO A 117 2.46 7.05 6.73
C PRO A 117 2.04 6.74 5.29
N ASN A 118 1.06 5.82 5.16
CA ASN A 118 0.36 5.50 3.92
C ASN A 118 1.24 5.02 2.74
N GLN A 119 2.49 4.61 2.97
CA GLN A 119 3.35 4.17 1.86
C GLN A 119 2.89 2.85 1.25
N LEU A 120 2.35 1.93 2.05
CA LEU A 120 1.79 0.68 1.57
C LEU A 120 0.53 0.87 0.70
N THR A 121 -0.25 1.94 0.90
CA THR A 121 -1.47 2.17 0.10
C THR A 121 -1.14 2.49 -1.36
N SER A 122 0.09 2.94 -1.64
CA SER A 122 0.58 3.14 -3.02
C SER A 122 0.61 1.86 -3.85
N PHE A 123 0.62 0.68 -3.22
CA PHE A 123 0.57 -0.62 -3.92
C PHE A 123 -0.85 -1.04 -4.34
N LEU A 124 -1.90 -0.32 -3.93
CA LEU A 124 -3.29 -0.70 -4.24
C LEU A 124 -3.53 -0.80 -5.75
N GLY A 125 -3.12 0.21 -6.51
CA GLY A 125 -3.24 0.24 -7.98
C GLY A 125 -2.46 -0.91 -8.64
N PRO A 126 -1.13 -1.00 -8.44
CA PRO A 126 -0.31 -2.09 -9.00
C PRO A 126 -0.80 -3.49 -8.66
N LEU A 127 -1.30 -3.73 -7.44
CA LEU A 127 -1.87 -5.02 -7.07
C LEU A 127 -3.24 -5.27 -7.71
N ALA A 128 -4.07 -4.24 -7.86
CA ALA A 128 -5.34 -4.37 -8.57
C ALA A 128 -5.11 -4.75 -10.03
N ASP A 129 -4.12 -4.14 -10.69
CA ASP A 129 -3.70 -4.49 -12.05
C ASP A 129 -3.19 -5.94 -12.11
N LEU A 130 -2.24 -6.30 -11.24
CA LEU A 130 -1.60 -7.61 -11.20
C LEU A 130 -2.59 -8.76 -10.94
N LEU A 131 -3.60 -8.54 -10.10
CA LEU A 131 -4.57 -9.54 -9.68
C LEU A 131 -5.92 -9.41 -10.40
N HIS A 132 -6.03 -8.49 -11.36
CA HIS A 132 -7.26 -8.19 -12.09
C HIS A 132 -8.48 -7.93 -11.18
N LEU A 133 -8.28 -7.10 -10.14
CA LEU A 133 -9.29 -6.78 -9.13
C LEU A 133 -10.11 -5.53 -9.47
N HIS A 134 -10.05 -5.06 -10.71
CA HIS A 134 -10.84 -3.91 -11.12
C HIS A 134 -12.33 -4.21 -11.00
N GLU A 135 -13.08 -3.18 -10.60
CA GLU A 135 -14.54 -3.26 -10.58
C GLU A 135 -15.09 -3.73 -11.94
N GLY A 136 -15.96 -4.73 -11.88
CA GLY A 136 -16.68 -5.26 -13.01
C GLY A 136 -18.19 -5.26 -12.77
N ARG A 137 -18.94 -5.92 -13.66
CA ARG A 137 -20.37 -6.16 -13.44
C ARG A 137 -20.61 -7.59 -12.94
N PRO A 138 -21.39 -7.79 -11.87
CA PRO A 138 -21.98 -6.78 -10.99
C PRO A 138 -20.93 -6.17 -10.02
N GLN A 139 -21.15 -4.92 -9.60
CA GLN A 139 -20.24 -4.22 -8.67
C GLN A 139 -20.20 -4.87 -7.29
N PHE A 140 -21.35 -5.39 -6.83
CA PHE A 140 -21.45 -6.21 -5.63
C PHE A 140 -21.91 -7.61 -5.99
N ARG A 141 -21.41 -8.62 -5.27
CA ARG A 141 -21.91 -9.98 -5.38
C ARG A 141 -23.44 -10.00 -5.18
N PRO A 142 -24.22 -10.65 -6.06
CA PRO A 142 -25.66 -10.78 -5.87
C PRO A 142 -25.99 -11.77 -4.73
N ALA A 143 -27.20 -11.68 -4.19
CA ALA A 143 -27.73 -12.70 -3.28
C ALA A 143 -28.13 -13.99 -4.04
N GLY A 144 -28.37 -15.06 -3.29
CA GLY A 144 -28.89 -16.33 -3.80
C GLY A 144 -27.89 -17.13 -4.64
N LYS A 145 -28.41 -18.07 -5.45
CA LYS A 145 -27.61 -19.03 -6.23
C LYS A 145 -26.54 -18.36 -7.12
N ARG A 146 -26.85 -17.19 -7.67
CA ARG A 146 -25.90 -16.40 -8.49
C ARG A 146 -24.71 -15.89 -7.68
N GLY A 147 -24.93 -15.53 -6.41
CA GLY A 147 -23.88 -15.08 -5.50
C GLY A 147 -22.91 -16.18 -5.08
N LYS A 148 -23.39 -17.42 -4.95
CA LYS A 148 -22.59 -18.54 -4.44
C LYS A 148 -21.28 -18.74 -5.23
N ARG A 149 -21.31 -18.55 -6.56
CA ARG A 149 -20.11 -18.67 -7.39
C ARG A 149 -19.00 -17.71 -6.95
N TYR A 150 -19.35 -16.46 -6.66
CA TYR A 150 -18.39 -15.44 -6.21
C TYR A 150 -17.80 -15.78 -4.84
N LEU A 151 -18.57 -16.38 -3.93
CA LEU A 151 -18.04 -16.85 -2.64
C LEU A 151 -16.97 -17.93 -2.85
N THR A 152 -17.18 -18.86 -3.78
CA THR A 152 -16.18 -19.87 -4.16
C THR A 152 -14.95 -19.23 -4.84
N GLU A 153 -15.14 -18.34 -5.81
CA GLU A 153 -14.05 -17.64 -6.51
C GLU A 153 -13.16 -16.82 -5.53
N ARG A 154 -13.80 -16.20 -4.54
CA ARG A 154 -13.15 -15.44 -3.47
C ARG A 154 -12.58 -16.32 -2.35
N ARG A 155 -12.70 -17.64 -2.47
CA ARG A 155 -12.26 -18.62 -1.46
C ARG A 155 -12.80 -18.33 -0.06
N VAL A 156 -14.04 -17.86 0.02
CA VAL A 156 -14.75 -17.70 1.29
C VAL A 156 -14.97 -19.09 1.89
N PRO A 157 -14.69 -19.30 3.20
CA PRO A 157 -14.91 -20.58 3.85
C PRO A 157 -16.33 -21.13 3.61
N ASP A 158 -16.44 -22.39 3.19
CA ASP A 158 -17.72 -23.02 2.83
C ASP A 158 -18.73 -23.01 3.98
N VAL A 159 -18.26 -23.05 5.22
CA VAL A 159 -19.09 -22.93 6.44
C VAL A 159 -19.89 -21.62 6.50
N LEU A 160 -19.40 -20.56 5.83
CA LEU A 160 -20.05 -19.26 5.78
C LEU A 160 -21.01 -19.11 4.60
N HIS A 161 -20.91 -19.96 3.57
CA HIS A 161 -21.75 -19.84 2.36
C HIS A 161 -23.24 -19.85 2.69
N PRO A 162 -23.78 -20.73 3.54
CA PRO A 162 -25.22 -20.74 3.84
C PRO A 162 -25.74 -19.41 4.38
N VAL A 163 -24.91 -18.68 5.14
CA VAL A 163 -25.28 -17.38 5.72
C VAL A 163 -25.08 -16.26 4.68
N LEU A 164 -23.95 -16.24 3.99
CA LEU A 164 -23.57 -15.15 3.08
C LEU A 164 -24.35 -15.18 1.76
N VAL A 165 -24.84 -16.34 1.32
CA VAL A 165 -25.69 -16.44 0.13
C VAL A 165 -27.04 -15.73 0.32
N ALA A 166 -27.53 -15.60 1.55
CA ALA A 166 -28.81 -14.94 1.82
C ALA A 166 -28.76 -13.41 1.60
N ALA A 167 -27.57 -12.81 1.65
CA ALA A 167 -27.34 -11.38 1.48
C ALA A 167 -26.52 -11.09 0.22
N SER A 168 -26.75 -9.93 -0.41
CA SER A 168 -25.83 -9.41 -1.41
C SER A 168 -24.52 -8.95 -0.74
N GLY A 169 -23.47 -8.77 -1.54
CA GLY A 169 -22.21 -8.24 -1.04
C GLY A 169 -22.36 -6.85 -0.42
N GLN A 170 -23.25 -6.01 -0.96
CA GLN A 170 -23.59 -4.73 -0.35
C GLN A 170 -24.23 -4.91 1.04
N GLN A 171 -25.25 -5.76 1.14
CA GLN A 171 -25.95 -6.03 2.41
C GLN A 171 -25.05 -6.67 3.46
N CYS A 172 -24.01 -7.40 3.06
CA CYS A 172 -23.03 -7.95 4.00
C CYS A 172 -22.32 -6.86 4.82
N GLY A 173 -22.13 -5.65 4.27
CA GLY A 173 -21.53 -4.53 5.01
C GLY A 173 -22.48 -3.85 6.01
N GLU A 174 -23.76 -4.21 5.97
CA GLU A 174 -24.83 -3.60 6.79
C GLU A 174 -25.40 -4.61 7.81
N LEU A 175 -24.74 -5.75 8.00
CA LEU A 175 -25.15 -6.75 8.98
C LEU A 175 -25.06 -6.18 10.40
N SER A 176 -26.05 -6.54 11.22
CA SER A 176 -26.04 -6.22 12.66
C SER A 176 -24.94 -6.96 13.40
N ASP A 177 -24.50 -6.42 14.55
CA ASP A 177 -23.48 -7.05 15.40
C ASP A 177 -23.81 -8.50 15.75
N THR A 178 -25.08 -8.80 16.06
CA THR A 178 -25.55 -10.18 16.33
C THR A 178 -25.33 -11.13 15.14
N GLN A 179 -25.51 -10.64 13.91
CA GLN A 179 -25.27 -11.42 12.70
C GLN A 179 -23.76 -11.62 12.47
N VAL A 180 -22.96 -10.57 12.65
CA VAL A 180 -21.49 -10.63 12.55
C VAL A 180 -20.91 -11.58 13.59
N ASP A 181 -21.37 -11.52 14.84
CA ASP A 181 -21.00 -12.44 15.91
C ASP A 181 -21.35 -13.90 15.56
N GLY A 182 -22.49 -14.12 14.91
CA GLY A 182 -22.91 -15.43 14.41
C GLY A 182 -21.95 -15.98 13.35
N ILE A 183 -21.49 -15.12 12.43
CA ILE A 183 -20.48 -15.47 11.41
C ILE A 183 -19.15 -15.78 12.08
N ARG A 184 -18.71 -14.95 13.05
CA ARG A 184 -17.48 -15.17 13.82
C ARG A 184 -17.48 -16.51 14.53
N ARG A 185 -18.56 -16.84 15.26
CA ARG A 185 -18.67 -18.14 15.96
C ARG A 185 -18.58 -19.32 14.99
N ARG A 186 -19.24 -19.25 13.82
CA ARG A 186 -19.15 -20.29 12.79
C ARG A 186 -17.74 -20.44 12.24
N LEU A 187 -17.07 -19.33 11.96
CA LEU A 187 -15.70 -19.33 11.46
C LEU A 187 -14.72 -19.90 12.50
N THR A 188 -14.84 -19.48 13.78
CA THR A 188 -14.02 -20.00 14.88
C THR A 188 -14.24 -21.49 15.12
N ALA A 189 -15.48 -21.97 15.04
CA ALA A 189 -15.77 -23.40 15.20
C ALA A 189 -15.17 -24.24 14.07
N ALA A 190 -15.20 -23.75 12.83
CA ALA A 190 -14.62 -24.44 11.68
C ALA A 190 -13.09 -24.32 11.60
N MET A 191 -12.54 -23.21 12.08
CA MET A 191 -11.12 -22.88 12.03
C MET A 191 -10.65 -22.37 13.39
N PRO A 192 -10.27 -23.27 14.32
CA PRO A 192 -9.93 -22.88 15.69
C PRO A 192 -8.67 -22.01 15.83
N TYR A 193 -7.73 -22.12 14.89
CA TYR A 193 -6.46 -21.38 14.91
C TYR A 193 -6.63 -19.92 14.44
N PRO A 194 -6.32 -18.90 15.28
CA PRO A 194 -6.47 -17.49 14.92
C PRO A 194 -5.66 -17.05 13.70
N THR A 195 -4.42 -17.52 13.56
CA THR A 195 -3.55 -17.22 12.41
C THR A 195 -4.12 -17.75 11.10
N ALA A 196 -4.66 -18.98 11.10
CA ALA A 196 -5.33 -19.55 9.94
C ALA A 196 -6.59 -18.74 9.55
N ARG A 197 -7.35 -18.25 10.54
CA ARG A 197 -8.49 -17.35 10.30
C ARG A 197 -8.04 -16.01 9.72
N ALA A 198 -6.98 -15.41 10.26
CA ALA A 198 -6.43 -14.19 9.69
C ALA A 198 -5.99 -14.39 8.23
N ALA A 199 -5.31 -15.48 7.91
CA ALA A 199 -4.86 -15.78 6.56
C ALA A 199 -6.03 -15.88 5.56
N ILE A 200 -7.11 -16.58 5.92
CA ILE A 200 -8.26 -16.73 5.02
C ILE A 200 -9.05 -15.43 4.89
N LEU A 201 -9.18 -14.65 5.97
CA LEU A 201 -9.88 -13.36 5.95
C LEU A 201 -9.09 -12.32 5.15
N LEU A 202 -7.76 -12.23 5.32
CA LEU A 202 -6.90 -11.39 4.50
C LEU A 202 -6.98 -11.80 3.02
N SER A 203 -6.95 -13.10 2.72
CA SER A 203 -7.10 -13.57 1.34
C SER A 203 -8.47 -13.23 0.75
N TRP A 204 -9.56 -13.36 1.53
CA TRP A 204 -10.89 -12.95 1.09
C TRP A 204 -10.93 -11.44 0.82
N LEU A 205 -10.45 -10.61 1.76
CA LEU A 205 -10.43 -9.15 1.62
C LEU A 205 -9.65 -8.70 0.37
N GLY A 206 -8.50 -9.33 0.09
CA GLY A 206 -7.71 -9.01 -1.10
C GLY A 206 -8.16 -9.69 -2.40
N ARG A 207 -9.29 -10.40 -2.39
CA ARG A 207 -9.99 -10.91 -3.59
C ARG A 207 -11.22 -10.07 -3.95
N LEU A 208 -11.56 -9.08 -3.14
CA LEU A 208 -12.70 -8.21 -3.41
C LEU A 208 -12.35 -7.19 -4.49
N PRO A 209 -13.23 -6.95 -5.47
CA PRO A 209 -13.02 -5.91 -6.46
C PRO A 209 -12.92 -4.51 -5.84
N ILE A 210 -12.01 -3.68 -6.38
CA ILE A 210 -11.75 -2.31 -5.95
C ILE A 210 -12.32 -1.33 -6.99
N PRO A 211 -12.91 -0.20 -6.57
CA PRO A 211 -13.05 0.23 -5.17
C PRO A 211 -14.25 -0.38 -4.45
N ALA A 212 -15.33 -0.75 -5.15
CA ALA A 212 -16.61 -0.82 -4.46
C ALA A 212 -16.72 -1.89 -3.37
N GLU A 213 -16.58 -3.16 -3.72
CA GLU A 213 -16.84 -4.24 -2.77
C GLU A 213 -15.70 -4.46 -1.78
N ALA A 214 -14.49 -4.00 -2.10
CA ALA A 214 -13.38 -3.96 -1.15
C ALA A 214 -13.55 -2.85 -0.11
N LEU A 215 -14.02 -1.64 -0.49
CA LEU A 215 -14.15 -0.50 0.43
C LEU A 215 -15.52 -0.45 1.13
N TRP A 216 -16.57 -1.01 0.51
CA TRP A 216 -17.93 -1.09 1.03
C TRP A 216 -18.43 -2.53 1.03
N GLY A 217 -19.63 -2.81 1.56
CA GLY A 217 -20.22 -4.15 1.48
C GLY A 217 -19.38 -5.23 2.16
N GLU A 218 -19.04 -6.31 1.44
CA GLU A 218 -18.29 -7.45 2.02
C GLU A 218 -16.96 -7.02 2.63
N GLY A 219 -16.27 -6.03 2.07
CA GLY A 219 -15.02 -5.55 2.63
C GLY A 219 -15.18 -5.02 4.06
N VAL A 220 -16.31 -4.39 4.37
CA VAL A 220 -16.64 -3.92 5.73
C VAL A 220 -16.80 -5.10 6.67
N LEU A 221 -17.55 -6.13 6.26
CA LEU A 221 -17.72 -7.35 7.04
C LEU A 221 -16.38 -8.03 7.32
N VAL A 222 -15.53 -8.20 6.30
CA VAL A 222 -14.24 -8.90 6.48
C VAL A 222 -13.31 -8.12 7.41
N ARG A 223 -13.30 -6.78 7.32
CA ARG A 223 -12.55 -5.94 8.28
C ARG A 223 -13.07 -6.06 9.70
N GLN A 224 -14.38 -6.12 9.91
CA GLN A 224 -14.95 -6.36 11.25
C GLN A 224 -14.51 -7.72 11.80
N LEU A 225 -14.52 -8.78 10.98
CA LEU A 225 -14.05 -10.11 11.40
C LEU A 225 -12.55 -10.16 11.69
N LEU A 226 -11.74 -9.36 10.98
CA LEU A 226 -10.30 -9.22 11.23
C LEU A 226 -10.02 -8.43 12.53
N ALA A 227 -10.86 -7.46 12.89
CA ALA A 227 -10.68 -6.63 14.08
C ALA A 227 -10.74 -7.41 15.40
N ASP A 228 -11.34 -8.60 15.41
CA ASP A 228 -11.39 -9.48 16.58
C ASP A 228 -10.16 -10.38 16.74
N LEU A 229 -9.24 -10.35 15.77
CA LEU A 229 -7.99 -11.10 15.83
C LEU A 229 -6.88 -10.20 16.37
N SER A 230 -5.90 -10.81 17.07
CA SER A 230 -4.78 -10.03 17.57
C SER A 230 -3.94 -9.49 16.38
N PRO A 231 -3.37 -8.27 16.48
CA PRO A 231 -2.47 -7.75 15.45
C PRO A 231 -1.31 -8.70 15.15
N HIS A 232 -0.82 -9.42 16.16
CA HIS A 232 0.21 -10.45 16.02
C HIS A 232 -0.22 -11.61 15.11
N ASP A 233 -1.45 -12.12 15.28
CA ASP A 233 -1.97 -13.20 14.42
C ASP A 233 -2.14 -12.75 12.96
N VAL A 234 -2.58 -11.51 12.76
CA VAL A 234 -2.74 -10.90 11.42
C VAL A 234 -1.37 -10.74 10.74
N ALA A 235 -0.38 -10.21 11.47
CA ALA A 235 0.98 -10.05 10.97
C ALA A 235 1.64 -11.41 10.65
N THR A 236 1.48 -12.40 11.54
CA THR A 236 1.98 -13.76 11.32
C THR A 236 1.36 -14.37 10.06
N ALA A 237 0.04 -14.29 9.92
CA ALA A 237 -0.67 -14.78 8.74
C ALA A 237 -0.20 -14.12 7.44
N ALA A 238 0.04 -12.80 7.47
CA ALA A 238 0.58 -12.06 6.33
C ALA A 238 2.00 -12.51 5.96
N ALA A 239 2.87 -12.70 6.95
CA ALA A 239 4.27 -13.09 6.77
C ALA A 239 4.44 -14.54 6.27
N GLU A 240 3.55 -15.45 6.69
CA GLU A 240 3.63 -16.88 6.36
C GLU A 240 2.97 -17.23 5.02
N THR A 241 1.82 -16.61 4.70
CA THR A 241 1.05 -17.01 3.50
C THR A 241 1.67 -16.52 2.20
N ARG A 242 2.29 -15.33 2.20
CA ARG A 242 3.06 -14.74 1.08
C ARG A 242 2.39 -14.83 -0.31
N THR A 243 1.12 -14.41 -0.41
CA THR A 243 0.42 -14.31 -1.70
C THR A 243 0.01 -12.88 -2.01
N GLY A 244 -0.16 -12.56 -3.31
CA GLY A 244 -0.68 -11.26 -3.74
C GLY A 244 -2.03 -10.92 -3.11
N HIS A 245 -2.96 -11.87 -3.03
CA HIS A 245 -4.26 -11.64 -2.39
C HIS A 245 -4.14 -11.32 -0.90
N VAL A 246 -3.23 -11.97 -0.16
CA VAL A 246 -3.01 -11.61 1.26
C VAL A 246 -2.36 -10.23 1.37
N ALA A 247 -1.41 -9.90 0.50
CA ALA A 247 -0.79 -8.57 0.46
C ALA A 247 -1.83 -7.47 0.16
N THR A 248 -2.71 -7.68 -0.82
CA THR A 248 -3.84 -6.78 -1.10
C THR A 248 -4.80 -6.69 0.08
N GLY A 249 -5.08 -7.80 0.76
CA GLY A 249 -5.89 -7.82 1.98
C GLY A 249 -5.30 -6.96 3.09
N VAL A 250 -3.98 -7.05 3.30
CA VAL A 250 -3.25 -6.19 4.26
C VAL A 250 -3.38 -4.72 3.86
N ILE A 251 -3.16 -4.38 2.59
CA ILE A 251 -3.26 -3.00 2.10
C ILE A 251 -4.69 -2.44 2.26
N ASN A 252 -5.70 -3.24 1.92
CA ASN A 252 -7.09 -2.87 2.16
C ASN A 252 -7.40 -2.69 3.65
N LEU A 253 -6.80 -3.48 4.55
CA LEU A 253 -7.01 -3.35 5.99
C LEU A 253 -6.41 -2.05 6.55
N ILE A 254 -5.15 -1.75 6.22
CA ILE A 254 -4.44 -0.57 6.74
C ILE A 254 -5.05 0.75 6.26
N MET A 255 -5.68 0.78 5.08
CA MET A 255 -6.39 1.95 4.58
C MET A 255 -7.51 2.42 5.51
N HIS A 256 -7.99 1.55 6.40
CA HIS A 256 -9.06 1.84 7.35
C HIS A 256 -8.63 1.79 8.83
N SER A 257 -7.45 1.25 9.13
CA SER A 257 -7.00 1.03 10.52
C SER A 257 -5.65 1.67 10.86
N GLY A 258 -4.92 2.17 9.86
CA GLY A 258 -3.52 2.58 10.01
C GLY A 258 -2.56 1.38 10.03
N ASP A 259 -1.25 1.65 10.08
CA ASP A 259 -0.20 0.65 10.29
C ASP A 259 0.87 1.26 11.22
N ASP A 260 1.27 0.54 12.26
CA ASP A 260 2.38 0.91 13.15
C ASP A 260 3.74 0.43 12.63
N GLY A 261 3.76 -0.18 11.43
CA GLY A 261 4.94 -0.72 10.77
C GLY A 261 5.04 -2.25 10.87
N THR A 262 4.23 -2.88 11.73
CA THR A 262 4.21 -4.34 11.89
C THR A 262 3.76 -5.02 10.60
N LEU A 263 2.68 -4.53 9.97
CA LEU A 263 2.16 -5.13 8.75
C LEU A 263 3.06 -4.83 7.54
N THR A 264 3.67 -3.65 7.49
CA THR A 264 4.75 -3.32 6.55
C THR A 264 5.87 -4.35 6.59
N THR A 265 6.37 -4.68 7.79
CA THR A 265 7.44 -5.67 7.95
C THR A 265 6.99 -7.06 7.48
N ALA A 266 5.77 -7.47 7.84
CA ALA A 266 5.22 -8.77 7.49
C ALA A 266 5.02 -8.95 5.97
N VAL A 267 4.50 -7.93 5.28
CA VAL A 267 4.16 -8.01 3.86
C VAL A 267 5.31 -7.63 2.93
N GLY A 268 6.32 -6.91 3.43
CA GLY A 268 7.44 -6.38 2.65
C GLY A 268 8.15 -7.42 1.77
N PRO A 269 8.50 -8.63 2.27
CA PRO A 269 9.09 -9.68 1.43
C PRO A 269 8.18 -10.11 0.27
N THR A 270 6.86 -10.17 0.49
CA THR A 270 5.88 -10.52 -0.54
C THR A 270 5.80 -9.43 -1.61
N LEU A 271 5.73 -8.16 -1.19
CA LEU A 271 5.68 -7.03 -2.13
C LEU A 271 6.94 -6.94 -2.99
N ARG A 272 8.13 -7.12 -2.42
CA ARG A 272 9.39 -7.16 -3.19
C ARG A 272 9.43 -8.30 -4.19
N HIS A 273 8.83 -9.45 -3.86
CA HIS A 273 8.74 -10.57 -4.79
C HIS A 273 7.78 -10.29 -5.95
N LEU A 274 6.63 -9.66 -5.68
CA LEU A 274 5.62 -9.35 -6.68
C LEU A 274 6.02 -8.18 -7.60
N PHE A 275 6.81 -7.23 -7.07
CA PHE A 275 7.25 -6.02 -7.77
C PHE A 275 8.78 -5.93 -7.72
N PRO A 276 9.50 -6.78 -8.48
CA PRO A 276 10.95 -6.73 -8.51
C PRO A 276 11.46 -5.43 -9.17
N PRO A 277 12.73 -5.03 -8.91
CA PRO A 277 13.33 -3.88 -9.55
C PRO A 277 13.29 -3.99 -11.08
N THR A 278 12.98 -2.88 -11.75
CA THR A 278 13.11 -2.77 -13.20
C THR A 278 14.59 -2.62 -13.55
N PRO A 279 15.13 -3.44 -14.46
CA PRO A 279 16.49 -3.25 -14.95
C PRO A 279 16.64 -1.84 -15.52
N VAL A 280 17.63 -1.09 -15.04
CA VAL A 280 18.02 0.16 -15.69
C VAL A 280 18.67 -0.24 -17.00
N ALA A 281 17.94 -0.10 -18.11
CA ALA A 281 18.55 -0.28 -19.42
C ALA A 281 19.74 0.69 -19.52
N ASP A 282 20.92 0.16 -19.84
CA ASP A 282 22.09 0.95 -20.21
C ASP A 282 21.72 1.79 -21.44
N THR A 283 21.17 2.99 -21.21
CA THR A 283 21.08 3.98 -22.27
C THR A 283 22.50 4.44 -22.55
N VAL A 284 23.09 3.83 -23.58
CA VAL A 284 24.28 4.31 -24.25
C VAL A 284 24.12 5.81 -24.52
N ARG A 285 25.16 6.55 -24.14
CA ARG A 285 25.27 8.01 -24.12
C ARG A 285 24.85 8.69 -25.43
#